data_AF-A0A0U3Q6V7-F1
#
_entry.id   AF-A0A0U3Q6V7-F1
#
_cell.length_a   1.000
_cell.length_b   1.000
_cell.length_c   1.000
_cell.angle_alpha   90.00
_cell.angle_beta   90.00
_cell.angle_gamma   90.00
#
_symmetry.space_group_name_H-M   'P 1'
#
loop_
_entity.id
_entity.type
_entity.pdbx_description
1 polymer ?
#
loop_
_entity_poly.entity_id
_entity_poly.type
_entity_poly.pdbx_seq_one_letter_code
_entity_poly.pdbx_strand_id
1 'polypeptide(L)'
;MGSTGGIPFATQPVVAVQDADGNTVTSSAAPITLSITTPAGAALTCTANPQNAVSGVATFTGCRVDKKGTHYTLTAGSGSLRAVSSEFNIKP
;
A
#
# COMPACT_ATOMS: atom_id res chain seq x y z
N MET A 1 -22.21 -9.74 13.40
CA MET A 1 -20.90 -9.13 13.68
C MET A 1 -20.02 -9.42 12.47
N GLY A 2 -19.56 -8.54 11.59
CA GLY A 2 -19.59 -7.09 11.48
C GLY A 2 -18.35 -6.65 10.69
N SER A 3 -18.38 -6.73 9.35
CA SER A 3 -17.50 -5.93 8.47
C SER A 3 -17.96 -6.02 7.00
N THR A 4 -18.51 -4.91 6.48
CA THR A 4 -18.63 -4.66 5.04
C THR A 4 -17.42 -3.85 4.58
N GLY A 5 -16.25 -4.45 4.80
CA GLY A 5 -15.01 -4.11 4.14
C GLY A 5 -14.17 -5.38 4.11
N GLY A 6 -13.63 -5.67 2.94
CA GLY A 6 -13.37 -7.05 2.53
C GLY A 6 -13.27 -7.25 1.03
N ILE A 7 -13.64 -6.23 0.24
CA ILE A 7 -13.42 -6.24 -1.20
C ILE A 7 -11.99 -5.76 -1.48
N PRO A 8 -11.17 -6.55 -2.19
CA PRO A 8 -9.88 -6.11 -2.67
C PRO A 8 -10.00 -4.81 -3.48
N PHE A 9 -9.03 -3.92 -3.36
CA PHE A 9 -8.97 -2.73 -4.20
C PHE A 9 -9.05 -3.11 -5.69
N ALA A 10 -9.82 -2.35 -6.45
CA ALA A 10 -9.97 -2.56 -7.90
C ALA A 10 -8.61 -2.50 -8.62
N THR A 11 -7.72 -1.62 -8.15
CA THR A 11 -6.31 -1.57 -8.56
C THR A 11 -5.45 -1.83 -7.34
N GLN A 12 -4.61 -2.86 -7.41
CA GLN A 12 -3.74 -3.23 -6.31
C GLN A 12 -2.55 -2.27 -6.21
N PRO A 13 -2.06 -1.97 -4.98
CA PRO A 13 -0.95 -1.04 -4.80
C PRO A 13 0.34 -1.62 -5.36
N VAL A 14 1.06 -0.79 -6.12
CA VAL A 14 2.40 -1.10 -6.63
C VAL A 14 3.34 0.00 -6.14
N VAL A 15 4.45 -0.40 -5.55
CA VAL A 15 5.45 0.53 -5.01
C VAL A 15 6.77 0.29 -5.73
N ALA A 16 7.28 1.32 -6.41
CA ALA A 16 8.60 1.30 -7.03
C ALA A 16 9.60 2.03 -6.11
N VAL A 17 10.75 1.40 -5.87
CA VAL A 17 11.90 2.03 -5.21
C VAL A 17 12.58 2.91 -6.25
N GLN A 18 12.50 4.22 -6.06
CA GLN A 18 13.13 5.21 -6.93
C GLN A 18 14.34 5.85 -6.26
N ASP A 19 15.33 6.24 -7.05
CA ASP A 19 16.42 7.10 -6.60
C ASP A 19 15.98 8.58 -6.51
N ALA A 20 16.92 9.47 -6.16
CA ALA A 20 16.65 10.90 -6.03
C ALA A 20 16.30 11.58 -7.37
N ASP A 21 16.69 10.96 -8.49
CA ASP A 21 16.41 11.42 -9.85
C ASP A 21 15.08 10.85 -10.39
N GLY A 22 14.38 10.01 -9.62
CA GLY A 22 13.11 9.40 -9.99
C GLY A 22 13.23 8.11 -10.80
N ASN A 23 14.43 7.52 -10.91
CA ASN A 23 14.62 6.27 -11.64
C ASN A 23 14.36 5.07 -10.74
N THR A 24 13.63 4.08 -11.24
CA THR A 24 13.41 2.82 -10.53
C THR A 24 14.72 2.06 -10.37
N VAL A 25 15.12 1.80 -9.13
CA VAL A 25 16.34 1.07 -8.78
C VAL A 25 16.08 -0.42 -8.94
N THR A 26 16.32 -0.95 -10.14
CA THR A 26 16.02 -2.35 -10.47
C THR A 26 16.85 -3.38 -9.68
N SER A 27 18.00 -2.98 -9.12
CA SER A 27 18.77 -3.85 -8.22
C SER A 27 18.17 -3.95 -6.80
N SER A 28 17.14 -3.18 -6.47
CA SER A 28 16.61 -3.13 -5.11
C SER A 28 15.67 -4.31 -4.83
N ALA A 29 15.99 -5.05 -3.76
CA ALA A 29 15.17 -6.12 -3.20
C ALA A 29 14.61 -5.75 -1.80
N ALA A 30 14.54 -4.46 -1.50
CA ALA A 30 14.20 -3.96 -0.18
C ALA A 30 12.78 -4.41 0.25
N PRO A 31 12.57 -4.78 1.52
CA PRO A 31 11.25 -5.08 2.03
C PRO A 31 10.44 -3.79 2.13
N ILE A 32 9.26 -3.76 1.51
CA ILE A 32 8.33 -2.64 1.54
C ILE A 32 7.16 -3.01 2.42
N THR A 33 6.94 -2.23 3.47
CA THR A 33 5.77 -2.34 4.34
C THR A 33 4.73 -1.35 3.88
N LEU A 34 3.53 -1.83 3.58
CA LEU A 34 2.39 -0.98 3.29
C LEU A 34 1.53 -0.80 4.54
N SER A 35 1.13 0.44 4.80
CA SER A 35 0.28 0.79 5.92
C SER A 35 -0.80 1.76 5.46
N ILE A 36 -1.97 1.74 6.10
CA ILE A 36 -3.04 2.70 5.80
C ILE A 36 -3.07 3.76 6.87
N THR A 37 -3.14 5.02 6.43
CA THR A 37 -3.42 6.15 7.28
C THR A 37 -4.88 6.54 7.07
N THR A 38 -5.62 6.60 8.18
CA THR A 38 -7.08 6.67 8.18
C THR A 38 -7.57 7.49 9.36
N PRO A 39 -8.59 8.35 9.17
CA PRO A 39 -9.22 9.06 10.27
C PRO A 39 -10.14 8.17 11.13
N ALA A 40 -10.52 6.97 10.65
CA ALA A 40 -11.58 6.13 11.23
C ALA A 40 -11.07 4.78 11.79
N GLY A 41 -9.75 4.62 11.96
CA GLY A 41 -9.14 3.40 12.50
C GLY A 41 -9.45 2.16 11.65
N ALA A 42 -9.34 2.29 10.32
CA ALA A 42 -9.50 1.16 9.40
C ALA A 42 -8.21 0.33 9.35
N ALA A 43 -8.35 -0.97 9.12
CA ALA A 43 -7.26 -1.90 8.95
C ALA A 43 -7.04 -2.20 7.45
N LEU A 44 -5.79 -2.15 7.03
CA LEU A 44 -5.35 -2.64 5.72
C LEU A 44 -4.91 -4.09 5.87
N THR A 45 -5.50 -4.96 5.05
CA THR A 45 -5.09 -6.36 4.95
C THR A 45 -4.69 -6.64 3.52
N CYS A 46 -3.46 -7.12 3.31
CA CYS A 46 -2.96 -7.59 2.02
C CYS A 46 -2.57 -9.07 2.14
N THR A 47 -2.45 -9.78 1.01
CA THR A 47 -2.02 -11.19 0.99
C THR A 47 -0.61 -11.36 1.56
N ALA A 48 0.29 -10.44 1.21
CA ALA A 48 1.66 -10.37 1.72
C ALA A 48 1.99 -8.93 2.09
N ASN A 49 2.38 -8.70 3.34
CA ASN A 49 2.83 -7.42 3.86
C ASN A 49 3.66 -7.65 5.14
N PRO A 50 4.96 -7.30 5.18
CA PRO A 50 5.73 -6.64 4.14
C PRO A 50 5.95 -7.49 2.88
N GLN A 51 6.20 -6.83 1.75
CA GLN A 51 6.48 -7.45 0.45
C GLN A 51 7.87 -7.00 -0.05
N ASN A 52 8.72 -7.95 -0.44
CA ASN A 52 10.02 -7.62 -1.03
C ASN A 52 9.85 -7.08 -2.46
N ALA A 53 10.59 -6.02 -2.78
CA ALA A 53 10.68 -5.54 -4.14
C ALA A 53 11.38 -6.58 -5.03
N VAL A 54 10.90 -6.74 -6.27
CA VAL A 54 11.54 -7.54 -7.31
C VAL A 54 11.80 -6.60 -8.48
N SER A 55 13.06 -6.52 -8.91
CA SER A 55 13.49 -5.52 -9.88
C SER A 55 13.14 -4.08 -9.45
N GLY A 56 13.25 -3.76 -8.16
CA GLY A 56 12.90 -2.45 -7.61
C GLY A 56 11.41 -2.18 -7.46
N VAL A 57 10.54 -3.15 -7.75
CA VAL A 57 9.07 -2.97 -7.67
C VAL A 57 8.45 -4.00 -6.73
N ALA A 58 7.73 -3.54 -5.71
CA ALA A 58 6.90 -4.38 -4.86
C ALA A 58 5.43 -4.29 -5.30
N THR A 59 4.91 -5.39 -5.81
CA THR A 59 3.50 -5.54 -6.17
C THR A 59 2.77 -6.20 -5.01
N PHE A 60 1.83 -5.48 -4.41
CA PHE A 60 0.95 -6.04 -3.38
C PHE A 60 -0.28 -6.64 -4.05
N THR A 61 -0.88 -7.65 -3.42
CA THR A 61 -2.10 -8.30 -3.91
C THR A 61 -3.07 -8.55 -2.76
N GLY A 62 -4.36 -8.67 -3.06
CA GLY A 62 -5.41 -8.90 -2.07
C GLY A 62 -5.56 -7.77 -1.03
N CYS A 63 -4.96 -6.61 -1.28
CA CYS A 63 -5.06 -5.44 -0.41
C CYS A 63 -6.50 -4.95 -0.38
N ARG A 64 -7.04 -4.83 0.84
CA ARG A 64 -8.39 -4.38 1.12
C ARG A 64 -8.46 -3.66 2.46
N VAL A 65 -9.50 -2.86 2.61
CA VAL A 65 -9.79 -2.13 3.86
C VAL A 65 -11.12 -2.64 4.41
N ASP A 66 -11.17 -2.83 5.73
CA ASP A 66 -12.33 -3.36 6.45
C ASP A 66 -13.47 -2.35 6.65
N LYS A 67 -13.22 -1.06 6.38
CA LYS A 67 -14.18 0.03 6.51
C LYS A 67 -14.27 0.87 5.25
N LYS A 68 -15.50 1.27 4.91
CA LYS A 68 -15.79 2.31 3.92
C LYS A 68 -15.48 3.70 4.48
N GLY A 69 -15.16 4.64 3.61
CA GLY A 69 -14.82 6.02 4.00
C GLY A 69 -14.13 6.81 2.89
N THR A 70 -13.76 8.04 3.21
CA THR A 70 -13.04 8.95 2.32
C THR A 70 -11.73 9.42 2.96
N HIS A 71 -10.82 9.96 2.17
CA HIS A 71 -9.50 10.45 2.62
C HIS A 71 -8.60 9.36 3.21
N TYR A 72 -8.62 8.17 2.60
CA TYR A 72 -7.62 7.15 2.91
C TYR A 72 -6.32 7.44 2.16
N THR A 73 -5.19 7.24 2.82
CA THR A 73 -3.88 7.25 2.18
C THR A 73 -3.13 5.98 2.54
N LEU A 74 -2.34 5.47 1.60
CA LEU A 74 -1.41 4.37 1.85
C LEU A 74 -0.01 4.95 2.05
N THR A 75 0.64 4.54 3.12
CA THR A 75 2.05 4.84 3.36
C THR A 75 2.86 3.57 3.12
N ALA A 76 3.73 3.62 2.12
CA ALA A 76 4.75 2.61 1.87
C ALA A 76 6.06 3.03 2.57
N GLY A 77 6.64 2.12 3.35
CA GLY A 77 7.89 2.33 4.07
C GLY A 77 8.90 1.24 3.74
N SER A 78 10.16 1.63 3.51
CA SER A 78 11.28 0.70 3.36
C SER A 78 12.55 1.30 3.96
N GLY A 79 12.93 0.84 5.16
CA GLY A 79 14.02 1.46 5.93
C GLY A 79 13.72 2.93 6.24
N SER A 80 14.56 3.84 5.75
CA SER A 80 14.38 5.29 5.85
C SER A 80 13.49 5.89 4.77
N LEU A 81 13.16 5.15 3.72
CA LEU A 81 12.30 5.61 2.63
C LEU A 81 10.83 5.57 3.06
N ARG A 82 10.12 6.65 2.74
CA ARG A 82 8.67 6.77 2.94
C ARG A 82 8.04 7.37 1.69
N ALA A 83 6.97 6.73 1.22
CA ALA A 83 6.12 7.24 0.16
C ALA A 83 4.67 7.21 0.63
N VAL A 84 3.92 8.27 0.33
CA VAL A 84 2.49 8.36 0.64
C VAL A 84 1.74 8.43 -0.68
N SER A 85 0.70 7.60 -0.83
CA SER A 85 -0.15 7.61 -2.01
C SER A 85 -1.01 8.88 -2.04
N SER A 86 -1.56 9.17 -3.21
CA SER A 86 -2.71 10.08 -3.29
C SER A 86 -3.87 9.57 -2.43
N GLU A 87 -4.72 10.49 -2.00
CA GLU A 87 -5.94 10.12 -1.29
C GLU A 87 -6.86 9.28 -2.18
N PHE A 88 -7.52 8.29 -1.59
CA PHE A 88 -8.55 7.50 -2.25
C PHE A 88 -9.73 7.26 -1.31
N ASN A 89 -10.86 6.89 -1.92
CA ASN A 89 -12.11 6.66 -1.23
C ASN A 89 -12.49 5.19 -1.36
N ILE A 90 -12.94 4.59 -0.26
CA ILE A 90 -13.53 3.25 -0.25
C ILE A 90 -15.05 3.41 -0.30
N LYS A 91 -15.60 3.15 -1.48
CA LYS A 91 -17.05 3.17 -1.75
C LYS A 91 -17.65 1.77 -1.45
N PRO A 92 -18.95 1.71 -1.12
CA PRO A 92 -19.67 0.45 -0.93
C PRO A 92 -19.62 -0.47 -2.15
#